data_AF-A0A8B9QR18-F1
#
_entry.id   AF-A0A8B9QR18-F1
#
_cell.length_a   1.000
_cell.length_b   1.000
_cell.length_c   1.000
_cell.angle_alpha   90.00
_cell.angle_beta   90.00
_cell.angle_gamma   90.00
#
_symmetry.space_group_name_H-M   'P 1'
#
loop_
_entity.id
_entity.type
_entity.pdbx_description
1 polymer ?
#
loop_
_entity_poly.entity_id
_entity_poly.type
_entity_poly.pdbx_seq_one_letter_code
_entity_poly.pdbx_strand_id
1 'polypeptide(L)'
;IIAGSVRLFWLLKAISRSGLQHLAPVHSLNIAVSNGPVKEPRAALEWTENAVNGEHLWLETNVSGDLCYLGEESCQVKFSKSALRRKCAACKIVVHNACMEQLEKINFRCKPTFREGGSRSPRENFVRHHWVHRRRQEGKCKQCGKGFQQKFSFHSKEIVAISCSWCKLAFHNKVTCFMLHHIEEPCSLGAHAAVIVPPTWIIKVKKPQNSLKTSTRRKKRTSFKRKASKRGNEDNKGRPFVIKPISSPLMKPLLVFVNPKSGGNQGTKILQTFMWYLNPRQVFDLSQEGPKDALELYRKVPNLRILACGGDGTVGWILSILDELQLNPQPPVAVLPLGTGNDLARTLNWGGGYTDEPVSKILCHVEDGTIVQLDRWNLQVERNPDLPQDELEDGARKLPLSVFNNYFSLGFDAHVTLEFHESREANPEKFNSRFRNKMFYAGPFQTFCKEAQKIYPSTLKFVVSIGICVIVLWKEGGMEKE
;
A
#
# COMPACT_ATOMS: atom_id res chain seq x y z
N ILE A 1 -2.45 -6.31 46.12
CA ILE A 1 -1.49 -5.50 45.33
C ILE A 1 -0.44 -6.39 44.64
N ILE A 2 0.23 -7.30 45.36
CA ILE A 2 1.26 -8.23 44.82
C ILE A 2 0.72 -9.15 43.69
N ALA A 3 -0.48 -9.72 43.82
CA ALA A 3 -1.10 -10.56 42.78
C ALA A 3 -1.42 -9.81 41.47
N GLY A 4 -1.69 -8.50 41.54
CA GLY A 4 -1.96 -7.65 40.37
C GLY A 4 -0.70 -7.34 39.58
N SER A 5 0.41 -7.06 40.27
CA SER A 5 1.72 -6.80 39.64
C SER A 5 2.30 -8.06 38.98
N VAL A 6 2.12 -9.23 39.60
CA VAL A 6 2.55 -10.52 39.01
C VAL A 6 1.74 -10.83 37.75
N ARG A 7 0.40 -10.68 37.78
CA ARG A 7 -0.44 -10.89 36.59
C ARG A 7 -0.12 -9.92 35.46
N LEU A 8 0.14 -8.66 35.77
CA LEU A 8 0.55 -7.67 34.76
C LEU A 8 1.93 -8.03 34.17
N PHE A 9 2.89 -8.46 34.99
CA PHE A 9 4.19 -8.95 34.50
C PHE A 9 4.06 -10.15 33.55
N TRP A 10 3.21 -11.13 33.90
CA TRP A 10 2.93 -12.27 33.02
C TRP A 10 2.20 -11.86 31.74
N LEU A 11 1.31 -10.88 31.81
CA LEU A 11 0.59 -10.33 30.65
C LEU A 11 1.53 -9.54 29.72
N LEU A 12 2.45 -8.74 30.27
CA LEU A 12 3.50 -8.04 29.52
C LEU A 12 4.45 -9.03 28.84
N LYS A 13 4.84 -10.09 29.56
CA LYS A 13 5.64 -11.20 29.03
C LYS A 13 4.86 -12.01 27.98
N ALA A 14 3.55 -12.15 28.12
CA ALA A 14 2.67 -12.81 27.15
C ALA A 14 2.46 -11.98 25.89
N ILE A 15 2.38 -10.65 25.97
CA ILE A 15 2.33 -9.76 24.80
C ILE A 15 3.66 -9.84 24.03
N SER A 16 4.80 -9.74 24.72
CA SER A 16 6.13 -9.96 24.11
C SER A 16 6.27 -11.38 23.53
N ARG A 17 5.74 -12.41 24.21
CA ARG A 17 5.75 -13.80 23.74
C ARG A 17 4.70 -14.13 22.67
N SER A 18 3.64 -13.34 22.52
CA SER A 18 2.65 -13.53 21.45
C SER A 18 3.26 -13.29 20.06
N GLY A 19 4.33 -12.48 19.98
CA GLY A 19 5.20 -12.37 18.81
C GLY A 19 6.24 -13.50 18.64
N LEU A 20 6.41 -14.39 19.64
CA LEU A 20 7.40 -15.47 19.66
C LEU A 20 6.85 -16.85 19.26
N GLN A 21 5.53 -17.07 19.22
CA GLN A 21 4.97 -18.42 19.04
C GLN A 21 4.93 -18.95 17.59
N HIS A 22 5.57 -18.27 16.63
CA HIS A 22 5.69 -18.74 15.24
C HIS A 22 7.13 -19.01 14.84
N LEU A 23 7.79 -19.92 15.56
CA LEU A 23 8.99 -20.58 15.05
C LEU A 23 8.78 -22.09 15.13
N ALA A 24 9.00 -22.75 13.99
CA ALA A 24 9.42 -24.15 13.93
C ALA A 24 10.68 -24.32 14.83
N PRO A 25 11.06 -25.54 15.26
CA PRO A 25 12.01 -25.73 16.35
C PRO A 25 13.29 -24.93 16.12
N VAL A 26 13.75 -24.28 17.19
CA VAL A 26 14.96 -23.47 17.24
C VAL A 26 16.12 -24.30 16.70
N HIS A 27 16.47 -24.11 15.43
CA HIS A 27 17.82 -24.35 14.99
C HIS A 27 18.62 -23.14 15.47
N SER A 28 19.46 -23.37 16.48
CA SER A 28 20.54 -22.47 16.83
C SER A 28 21.35 -22.18 15.57
N LEU A 29 21.07 -21.05 14.92
CA LEU A 29 21.98 -20.51 13.93
C LEU A 29 23.18 -20.02 14.75
N ASN A 30 24.24 -20.81 14.76
CA ASN A 30 25.58 -20.31 15.05
C ASN A 30 25.87 -19.27 13.96
N ILE A 31 25.51 -18.01 14.22
CA ILE A 31 25.90 -16.89 13.36
C ILE A 31 27.34 -16.59 13.73
N ALA A 32 28.26 -16.99 12.85
CA ALA A 32 29.61 -16.48 12.82
C ALA A 32 29.55 -14.95 12.83
N VAL A 33 30.33 -14.33 13.71
CA VAL A 33 30.54 -12.88 13.77
C VAL A 33 31.02 -12.44 12.39
N SER A 34 30.11 -11.88 11.60
CA SER A 34 30.42 -11.27 10.31
C SER A 34 30.68 -9.80 10.57
N ASN A 35 31.95 -9.39 10.46
CA ASN A 35 32.36 -7.99 10.35
C ASN A 35 31.92 -7.42 8.98
N GLY A 36 30.61 -7.39 8.73
CA GLY A 36 29.99 -6.75 7.58
C GLY A 36 29.46 -5.36 7.91
N PRO A 37 29.24 -4.50 6.90
CA PRO A 37 28.66 -3.17 7.12
C PRO A 37 27.29 -3.29 7.81
N VAL A 38 26.97 -2.32 8.68
CA VAL A 38 25.72 -2.22 9.43
C VAL A 38 24.54 -2.40 8.49
N LYS A 39 23.71 -3.43 8.71
CA LYS A 39 22.57 -3.76 7.85
C LYS A 39 21.59 -2.59 7.84
N GLU A 40 21.50 -1.88 6.71
CA GLU A 40 20.61 -0.73 6.61
C GLU A 40 19.15 -1.12 6.89
N PRO A 41 18.41 -0.37 7.72
CA PRO A 41 17.04 -0.73 8.05
C PRO A 41 16.12 -0.53 6.85
N ARG A 42 15.36 -1.58 6.52
CA ARG A 42 14.54 -1.66 5.32
C ARG A 42 13.36 -0.67 5.36
N ALA A 43 13.23 0.12 4.30
CA ALA A 43 12.12 1.04 4.06
C ALA A 43 11.02 0.46 3.13
N ALA A 44 11.35 -0.59 2.37
CA ALA A 44 10.46 -1.25 1.42
C ALA A 44 10.14 -2.70 1.84
N LEU A 45 9.04 -3.23 1.32
CA LEU A 45 8.63 -4.62 1.54
C LEU A 45 9.40 -5.56 0.61
N GLU A 46 9.89 -6.66 1.17
CA GLU A 46 10.51 -7.72 0.36
C GLU A 46 9.46 -8.72 -0.15
N TRP A 47 9.42 -8.90 -1.47
CA TRP A 47 8.59 -9.89 -2.16
C TRP A 47 9.39 -11.13 -2.60
N THR A 48 10.64 -11.28 -2.17
CA THR A 48 11.50 -12.41 -2.53
C THR A 48 11.40 -13.59 -1.55
N GLU A 49 12.10 -14.68 -1.84
CA GLU A 49 12.25 -15.84 -0.94
C GLU A 49 12.91 -15.48 0.42
N ASN A 50 13.58 -14.32 0.52
CA ASN A 50 14.25 -13.88 1.74
C ASN A 50 13.32 -13.14 2.71
N ALA A 51 12.09 -12.83 2.29
CA ALA A 51 11.13 -12.10 3.11
C ALA A 51 10.92 -12.75 4.48
N VAL A 52 11.07 -11.99 5.57
CA VAL A 52 10.90 -12.49 6.94
C VAL A 52 9.61 -11.94 7.55
N ASN A 53 8.87 -12.81 8.24
CA ASN A 53 7.64 -12.39 8.88
C ASN A 53 7.91 -11.59 10.17
N GLY A 54 7.14 -10.53 10.37
CA GLY A 54 7.30 -9.63 11.52
C GLY A 54 8.45 -8.64 11.40
N GLU A 55 9.02 -8.43 10.22
CA GLU A 55 9.93 -7.31 9.97
C GLU A 55 9.20 -5.96 10.09
N HIS A 56 9.88 -4.96 10.66
CA HIS A 56 9.39 -3.59 10.73
C HIS A 56 9.74 -2.84 9.44
N LEU A 57 8.82 -2.00 8.98
CA LEU A 57 9.01 -1.13 7.81
C LEU A 57 9.42 0.25 8.30
N TRP A 58 10.73 0.51 8.35
CA TRP A 58 11.28 1.66 9.02
C TRP A 58 11.36 2.87 8.11
N LEU A 59 10.90 4.00 8.63
CA LEU A 59 10.93 5.28 7.95
C LEU A 59 11.59 6.30 8.87
N GLU A 60 12.46 7.13 8.30
CA GLU A 60 13.09 8.21 9.05
C GLU A 60 12.03 9.20 9.53
N THR A 61 12.18 9.64 10.78
CA THR A 61 11.26 10.59 11.39
C THR A 61 12.02 11.54 12.30
N ASN A 62 11.72 12.83 12.15
CA ASN A 62 12.21 13.89 13.03
C ASN A 62 11.14 14.33 14.04
N VAL A 63 10.04 13.58 14.16
CA VAL A 63 8.87 13.98 14.96
C VAL A 63 9.28 14.22 16.41
N SER A 64 9.37 15.50 16.77
CA SER A 64 9.56 15.97 18.13
C SER A 64 8.32 15.56 18.94
N GLY A 65 8.53 14.91 20.09
CA GLY A 65 7.45 14.49 20.99
C GLY A 65 7.04 13.01 20.92
N ASP A 66 7.52 12.23 19.94
CA ASP A 66 7.38 10.77 19.96
C ASP A 66 8.51 10.14 20.82
N LEU A 67 8.13 9.32 21.81
CA LEU A 67 9.07 8.63 22.71
C LEU A 67 9.53 7.30 22.12
N CYS A 68 10.80 6.94 22.36
CA CYS A 68 11.34 5.63 21.98
C CYS A 68 10.53 4.48 22.63
N TYR A 69 10.18 3.47 21.84
CA TYR A 69 9.32 2.36 22.26
C TYR A 69 9.89 1.64 23.49
N LEU A 70 11.21 1.40 23.50
CA LEU A 70 11.93 0.72 24.58
C LEU A 70 11.76 1.36 25.97
N GLY A 71 11.37 2.64 26.04
CA GLY A 71 11.29 3.37 27.30
C GLY A 71 12.66 3.71 27.88
N GLU A 72 12.70 4.46 28.97
CA GLU A 72 13.93 5.09 29.46
C GLU A 72 14.97 4.09 29.96
N GLU A 73 14.54 3.00 30.58
CA GLU A 73 15.43 1.99 31.15
C GLU A 73 16.23 1.23 30.08
N SER A 74 15.60 0.96 28.93
CA SER A 74 16.19 0.18 27.83
C SER A 74 16.62 1.05 26.64
N CYS A 75 16.36 2.37 26.68
CA CYS A 75 16.77 3.30 25.64
C CYS A 75 18.25 3.67 25.83
N GLN A 76 19.06 3.39 24.82
CA GLN A 76 20.49 3.73 24.82
C GLN A 76 20.73 5.24 24.71
N VAL A 77 19.79 5.98 24.11
CA VAL A 77 19.87 7.43 24.00
C VAL A 77 19.21 8.06 25.23
N LYS A 78 20.00 8.37 26.25
CA LYS A 78 19.45 8.86 27.53
C LYS A 78 19.01 10.34 27.49
N PHE A 79 19.60 11.21 26.66
CA PHE A 79 19.31 12.67 26.75
C PHE A 79 19.38 13.50 25.45
N SER A 80 19.55 12.91 24.26
CA SER A 80 19.61 13.72 23.02
C SER A 80 18.22 13.87 22.37
N LYS A 81 17.64 15.08 22.43
CA LYS A 81 16.43 15.45 21.67
C LYS A 81 16.67 15.31 20.15
N SER A 82 17.92 15.46 19.70
CA SER A 82 18.36 15.45 18.30
C SER A 82 18.68 14.06 17.73
N ALA A 83 18.64 12.99 18.52
CA ALA A 83 18.97 11.67 18.01
C ALA A 83 17.99 11.21 16.91
N LEU A 84 18.53 10.70 15.81
CA LEU A 84 17.76 10.17 14.68
C LEU A 84 16.83 9.04 15.13
N ARG A 85 15.57 9.13 14.69
CA ARG A 85 14.50 8.18 15.02
C ARG A 85 13.94 7.56 13.75
N ARG A 86 13.45 6.34 13.89
CA ARG A 86 12.71 5.62 12.87
C ARG A 86 11.32 5.25 13.38
N LYS A 87 10.32 5.39 12.53
CA LYS A 87 8.92 5.02 12.78
C LYS A 87 8.54 3.86 11.90
N CYS A 88 7.95 2.82 12.48
CA CYS A 88 7.44 1.70 11.70
C CYS A 88 6.12 2.09 11.01
N ALA A 89 6.03 1.96 9.68
CA ALA A 89 4.82 2.27 8.91
C ALA A 89 3.63 1.38 9.33
N ALA A 90 3.90 0.11 9.64
CA ALA A 90 2.89 -0.93 9.85
C ALA A 90 2.35 -1.01 11.29
N CYS A 91 3.19 -0.78 12.31
CA CYS A 91 2.77 -0.83 13.72
C CYS A 91 2.92 0.50 14.47
N LYS A 92 3.50 1.54 13.84
CA LYS A 92 3.65 2.91 14.38
C LYS A 92 4.45 3.02 15.68
N ILE A 93 5.28 2.03 16.01
CA ILE A 93 6.31 2.21 17.05
C ILE A 93 7.38 3.17 16.53
N VAL A 94 8.03 3.88 17.45
CA VAL A 94 9.15 4.77 17.16
C VAL A 94 10.34 4.32 17.98
N VAL A 95 11.51 4.19 17.36
CA VAL A 95 12.76 3.83 18.04
C VAL A 95 13.88 4.74 17.56
N HIS A 96 14.86 5.02 18.41
CA HIS A 96 16.11 5.63 17.94
C HIS A 96 16.88 4.65 17.07
N ASN A 97 17.69 5.17 16.15
CA ASN A 97 18.55 4.33 15.31
C ASN A 97 19.49 3.45 16.16
N ALA A 98 20.09 4.03 17.22
CA ALA A 98 20.92 3.28 18.18
C ALA A 98 20.13 2.20 18.96
N CYS A 99 18.81 2.33 19.08
CA CYS A 99 17.97 1.43 19.86
C CYS A 99 17.46 0.22 19.06
N MET A 100 17.78 0.11 17.77
CA MET A 100 17.25 -0.96 16.92
C MET A 100 17.74 -2.35 17.34
N GLU A 101 19.03 -2.50 17.67
CA GLU A 101 19.57 -3.76 18.17
C GLU A 101 18.92 -4.19 19.49
N GLN A 102 18.62 -3.23 20.36
CA GLN A 102 17.96 -3.52 21.64
C GLN A 102 16.50 -3.96 21.43
N LEU A 103 15.82 -3.42 20.42
CA LEU A 103 14.49 -3.89 20.00
C LEU A 103 14.54 -5.35 19.52
N GLU A 104 15.58 -5.73 18.78
CA GLU A 104 15.80 -7.11 18.33
C GLU A 104 16.10 -8.05 19.50
N LYS A 105 16.89 -7.61 20.50
CA LYS A 105 17.18 -8.39 21.71
C LYS A 105 15.93 -8.74 22.51
N ILE A 106 14.94 -7.85 22.57
CA ILE A 106 13.64 -8.14 23.19
C ILE A 106 12.65 -8.86 22.26
N ASN A 107 13.09 -9.16 21.03
CA ASN A 107 12.36 -9.83 19.95
C ASN A 107 10.95 -9.25 19.72
N PHE A 108 10.82 -7.92 19.78
CA PHE A 108 9.55 -7.28 19.46
C PHE A 108 9.38 -7.19 17.93
N ARG A 109 8.70 -8.17 17.35
CA ARG A 109 8.40 -8.24 15.92
C ARG A 109 7.14 -7.46 15.56
N CYS A 110 7.08 -6.98 14.32
CA CYS A 110 5.92 -6.30 13.75
C CYS A 110 4.77 -7.27 13.45
N LYS A 111 3.62 -6.71 13.01
CA LYS A 111 2.45 -7.48 12.60
C LYS A 111 2.79 -8.40 11.40
N PRO A 112 2.49 -9.71 11.48
CA PRO A 112 2.73 -10.64 10.39
C PRO A 112 1.97 -10.26 9.10
N THR A 113 2.62 -10.25 7.94
CA THR A 113 1.98 -9.82 6.66
C THR A 113 1.67 -10.98 5.71
N PHE A 114 2.17 -12.17 5.99
CA PHE A 114 1.96 -13.41 5.23
C PHE A 114 2.07 -14.63 6.15
N ARG A 115 1.81 -15.83 5.62
CA ARG A 115 2.11 -17.11 6.26
C ARG A 115 3.09 -17.95 5.44
N GLU A 116 3.81 -18.84 6.12
CA GLU A 116 4.78 -19.74 5.51
C GLU A 116 4.10 -20.93 4.81
N GLY A 117 4.59 -21.29 3.62
CA GLY A 117 4.10 -22.42 2.85
C GLY A 117 4.42 -23.76 3.52
N GLY A 118 3.44 -24.66 3.56
CA GLY A 118 3.62 -26.05 4.01
C GLY A 118 3.25 -26.33 5.46
N SER A 119 2.93 -25.32 6.27
CA SER A 119 2.34 -25.53 7.60
C SER A 119 0.84 -25.75 7.46
N ARG A 120 0.37 -26.99 7.65
CA ARG A 120 -1.06 -27.34 7.76
C ARG A 120 -1.52 -27.34 9.23
N SER A 121 -0.93 -26.51 10.08
CA SER A 121 -1.38 -26.42 11.46
C SER A 121 -2.72 -25.66 11.53
N PRO A 122 -3.74 -26.17 12.25
CA PRO A 122 -5.02 -25.45 12.42
C PRO A 122 -4.88 -24.06 13.04
N ARG A 123 -3.77 -23.80 13.74
CA ARG A 123 -3.46 -22.54 14.43
C ARG A 123 -3.07 -21.38 13.50
N GLU A 124 -2.86 -21.64 12.21
CA GLU A 124 -2.51 -20.61 11.19
C GLU A 124 -3.67 -20.19 10.29
N ASN A 125 -4.89 -20.67 10.57
CA ASN A 125 -6.06 -20.36 9.74
C ASN A 125 -6.72 -19.02 10.08
N PHE A 126 -6.40 -18.41 11.22
CA PHE A 126 -6.96 -17.14 11.66
C PHE A 126 -5.86 -16.10 11.90
N VAL A 127 -6.24 -14.83 11.76
CA VAL A 127 -5.35 -13.71 12.06
C VAL A 127 -5.28 -13.52 13.57
N ARG A 128 -4.09 -13.35 14.13
CA ARG A 128 -3.91 -13.01 15.56
C ARG A 128 -3.79 -11.51 15.76
N HIS A 129 -4.16 -11.05 16.95
CA HIS A 129 -3.91 -9.67 17.33
C HIS A 129 -2.40 -9.40 17.40
N HIS A 130 -2.00 -8.20 17.01
CA HIS A 130 -0.65 -7.68 17.25
C HIS A 130 -0.77 -6.51 18.22
N TRP A 131 -0.68 -6.83 19.51
CA TRP A 131 -0.83 -5.89 20.61
C TRP A 131 0.43 -5.05 20.79
N VAL A 132 0.25 -3.72 20.86
CA VAL A 132 1.32 -2.75 20.99
C VAL A 132 1.05 -1.85 22.20
N HIS A 133 2.04 -1.69 23.07
CA HIS A 133 2.00 -0.70 24.13
C HIS A 133 2.11 0.72 23.58
N ARG A 134 1.23 1.60 24.04
CA ARG A 134 1.12 2.99 23.59
C ARG A 134 1.19 3.94 24.78
N ARG A 135 2.02 4.97 24.64
CA ARG A 135 2.05 6.13 25.55
C ARG A 135 1.05 7.21 25.16
N ARG A 136 0.61 7.20 23.90
CA ARG A 136 -0.45 8.05 23.36
C ARG A 136 -1.43 7.18 22.58
N GLN A 137 -2.71 7.33 22.89
CA GLN A 137 -3.78 6.61 22.23
C GLN A 137 -5.01 7.52 22.15
N GLU A 138 -5.61 7.57 20.97
CA GLU A 138 -6.85 8.28 20.72
C GLU A 138 -8.05 7.34 20.88
N GLY A 139 -9.24 7.93 21.05
CA GLY A 139 -10.50 7.20 21.21
C GLY A 139 -10.76 6.73 22.64
N LYS A 140 -11.54 5.65 22.76
CA LYS A 140 -12.05 5.12 24.02
C LYS A 140 -11.61 3.67 24.22
N CYS A 141 -11.38 3.28 25.47
CA CYS A 141 -11.10 1.89 25.82
C CYS A 141 -12.32 1.01 25.53
N LYS A 142 -12.12 -0.12 24.83
CA LYS A 142 -13.20 -1.04 24.48
C LYS A 142 -13.91 -1.66 25.69
N GLN A 143 -13.18 -1.94 26.78
CA GLN A 143 -13.74 -2.58 27.97
C GLN A 143 -14.55 -1.63 28.86
N CYS A 144 -14.02 -0.44 29.16
CA CYS A 144 -14.65 0.47 30.14
C CYS A 144 -15.32 1.70 29.52
N GLY A 145 -15.19 1.91 28.20
CA GLY A 145 -15.76 3.04 27.48
C GLY A 145 -15.12 4.41 27.76
N LYS A 146 -14.20 4.50 28.73
CA LYS A 146 -13.54 5.76 29.10
C LYS A 146 -12.42 6.10 28.12
N GLY A 147 -12.22 7.41 27.90
CA GLY A 147 -11.10 7.92 27.10
C GLY A 147 -9.75 7.56 27.70
N PHE A 148 -8.70 7.60 26.86
CA PHE A 148 -7.33 7.49 27.33
C PHE A 148 -6.92 8.86 27.88
N GLN A 149 -6.91 8.99 29.21
CA GLN A 149 -6.49 10.24 29.86
C GLN A 149 -5.02 10.51 29.50
N GLN A 150 -4.81 11.49 28.63
CA GLN A 150 -3.51 12.14 28.47
C GLN A 150 -3.43 13.12 29.64
N LYS A 151 -2.77 12.76 30.76
CA LYS A 151 -2.46 13.77 31.78
C LYS A 151 -1.72 14.90 31.04
N PHE A 152 -2.18 16.14 31.15
CA PHE A 152 -1.64 17.35 30.48
C PHE A 152 -0.16 17.65 30.77
N SER A 153 0.56 16.74 31.43
CA SER A 153 2.00 16.73 31.41
C SER A 153 2.47 16.31 30.01
N PHE A 154 3.02 17.28 29.28
CA PHE A 154 3.80 17.10 28.06
C PHE A 154 4.97 16.08 28.20
N HIS A 155 5.19 15.55 29.42
CA HIS A 155 6.22 14.58 29.80
C HIS A 155 5.66 13.29 30.42
N SER A 156 4.37 12.95 30.26
CA SER A 156 3.89 11.66 30.78
C SER A 156 4.51 10.48 30.02
N LYS A 157 5.39 9.75 30.71
CA LYS A 157 6.22 8.65 30.15
C LYS A 157 5.55 7.27 30.23
N GLU A 158 4.38 7.20 30.87
CA GLU A 158 3.68 5.96 31.18
C GLU A 158 2.98 5.36 29.95
N ILE A 159 2.94 4.02 29.87
CA ILE A 159 2.12 3.31 28.89
C ILE A 159 0.67 3.40 29.34
N VAL A 160 -0.14 4.17 28.61
CA VAL A 160 -1.56 4.40 28.92
C VAL A 160 -2.48 3.36 28.29
N ALA A 161 -2.05 2.71 27.19
CA ALA A 161 -2.89 1.81 26.44
C ALA A 161 -2.14 0.62 25.83
N ILE A 162 -2.91 -0.44 25.55
CA ILE A 162 -2.54 -1.60 24.77
C ILE A 162 -3.47 -1.61 23.55
N SER A 163 -2.93 -1.46 22.34
CA SER A 163 -3.75 -1.40 21.12
C SER A 163 -3.28 -2.36 20.02
N CYS A 164 -4.22 -2.97 19.32
CA CYS A 164 -3.94 -3.90 18.25
C CYS A 164 -3.68 -3.16 16.94
N SER A 165 -2.56 -3.43 16.27
CA SER A 165 -2.23 -2.78 14.99
C SER A 165 -3.06 -3.29 13.81
N TRP A 166 -3.78 -4.40 13.93
CA TRP A 166 -4.77 -4.86 12.95
C TRP A 166 -6.12 -4.19 13.19
N CYS A 167 -6.94 -4.74 14.09
CA CYS A 167 -8.31 -4.29 14.32
C CYS A 167 -8.49 -2.93 15.03
N LYS A 168 -7.40 -2.27 15.42
CA LYS A 168 -7.41 -0.96 16.11
C LYS A 168 -8.12 -0.92 17.46
N LEU A 169 -8.55 -2.06 18.01
CA LEU A 169 -9.03 -2.14 19.38
C LEU A 169 -7.95 -1.65 20.35
N ALA A 170 -8.38 -0.88 21.35
CA ALA A 170 -7.52 -0.32 22.35
C ALA A 170 -8.12 -0.52 23.74
N PHE A 171 -7.26 -0.85 24.70
CA PHE A 171 -7.59 -1.06 26.09
C PHE A 171 -6.67 -0.23 26.97
N HIS A 172 -7.13 0.22 28.14
CA HIS A 172 -6.20 0.79 29.12
C HIS A 172 -5.18 -0.28 29.52
N ASN A 173 -3.95 0.16 29.81
CA ASN A 173 -2.91 -0.70 30.36
C ASN A 173 -3.19 -1.03 31.84
N LYS A 174 -4.29 -1.74 32.10
CA LYS A 174 -4.77 -2.17 33.41
C LYS A 174 -5.40 -3.54 33.27
N VAL A 175 -5.16 -4.42 34.24
CA VAL A 175 -5.68 -5.81 34.21
C VAL A 175 -7.21 -5.85 34.18
N THR A 176 -7.89 -4.83 34.73
CA THR A 176 -9.35 -4.67 34.67
C THR A 176 -9.87 -4.34 33.27
N CYS A 177 -9.01 -3.82 32.40
CA CYS A 177 -9.37 -3.43 31.04
C CYS A 177 -8.82 -4.41 29.99
N PHE A 178 -7.66 -5.02 30.22
CA PHE A 178 -7.03 -5.94 29.28
C PHE A 178 -6.72 -7.27 29.99
N MET A 179 -7.51 -8.29 29.67
CA MET A 179 -7.39 -9.65 30.21
C MET A 179 -6.67 -10.60 29.24
N LEU A 180 -6.13 -11.71 29.75
CA LEU A 180 -5.33 -12.68 28.99
C LEU A 180 -6.08 -13.28 27.79
N HIS A 181 -7.40 -13.50 27.90
CA HIS A 181 -8.20 -14.09 26.82
C HIS A 181 -8.18 -13.25 25.52
N HIS A 182 -7.98 -11.94 25.60
CA HIS A 182 -7.82 -11.07 24.41
C HIS A 182 -6.55 -11.35 23.61
N ILE A 183 -5.58 -12.06 24.20
CA ILE A 183 -4.36 -12.49 23.49
C ILE A 183 -4.64 -13.73 22.65
N GLU A 184 -5.55 -14.59 23.10
CA GLU A 184 -5.83 -15.89 22.48
C GLU A 184 -6.93 -15.80 21.41
N GLU A 185 -7.83 -14.82 21.53
CA GLU A 185 -8.90 -14.62 20.56
C GLU A 185 -8.39 -14.25 19.15
N PRO A 186 -9.08 -14.70 18.08
CA PRO A 186 -8.74 -14.31 16.73
C PRO A 186 -9.06 -12.83 16.47
N CYS A 187 -8.16 -12.15 15.78
CA CYS A 187 -8.35 -10.77 15.38
C CYS A 187 -9.37 -10.68 14.23
N SER A 188 -10.40 -9.87 14.44
CA SER A 188 -11.44 -9.58 13.44
C SER A 188 -11.00 -8.64 12.33
N LEU A 189 -9.74 -8.14 12.33
CA LEU A 189 -9.23 -7.09 11.45
C LEU A 189 -9.95 -5.72 11.57
N GLY A 190 -11.01 -5.61 12.37
CA GLY A 190 -11.66 -4.35 12.74
C GLY A 190 -12.61 -3.83 11.67
N ALA A 191 -12.88 -2.52 11.70
CA ALA A 191 -13.89 -1.88 10.86
C ALA A 191 -13.66 -2.01 9.35
N HIS A 192 -12.40 -2.22 8.92
CA HIS A 192 -12.02 -2.32 7.51
C HIS A 192 -11.69 -3.75 7.09
N ALA A 193 -12.20 -4.75 7.81
CA ALA A 193 -11.90 -6.16 7.54
C ALA A 193 -12.22 -6.58 6.10
N ALA A 194 -13.30 -6.06 5.50
CA ALA A 194 -13.73 -6.41 4.15
C ALA A 194 -12.72 -6.02 3.05
N VAL A 195 -11.97 -4.94 3.26
CA VAL A 195 -10.97 -4.42 2.31
C VAL A 195 -9.53 -4.85 2.63
N ILE A 196 -9.30 -5.49 3.78
CA ILE A 196 -7.97 -6.00 4.17
C ILE A 196 -7.76 -7.40 3.60
N VAL A 197 -6.71 -7.59 2.79
CA VAL A 197 -6.16 -8.90 2.45
C VAL A 197 -5.48 -9.48 3.70
N PRO A 198 -6.06 -10.53 4.32
CA PRO A 198 -5.51 -11.11 5.54
C PRO A 198 -4.13 -11.74 5.27
N PRO A 199 -3.21 -11.73 6.24
CA PRO A 199 -1.92 -12.42 6.10
C PRO A 199 -2.07 -13.94 5.87
N THR A 200 -3.21 -14.53 6.25
CA THR A 200 -3.52 -15.94 6.00
C THR A 200 -3.78 -16.25 4.52
N TRP A 201 -4.09 -15.26 3.69
CA TRP A 201 -4.26 -15.43 2.25
C TRP A 201 -2.94 -15.39 1.50
N ILE A 202 -1.94 -14.66 2.02
CA ILE A 202 -0.64 -14.47 1.39
C ILE A 202 0.29 -15.60 1.83
N ILE A 203 0.66 -16.48 0.91
CA ILE A 203 1.49 -17.65 1.19
C ILE A 203 2.86 -17.45 0.56
N LYS A 204 3.90 -17.44 1.39
CA LYS A 204 5.29 -17.56 0.93
C LYS A 204 5.56 -19.00 0.52
N VAL A 205 5.95 -19.22 -0.72
CA VAL A 205 6.20 -20.57 -1.25
C VAL A 205 7.60 -21.01 -0.83
N LYS A 206 7.72 -22.22 -0.25
CA LYS A 206 9.02 -22.85 -0.02
C LYS A 206 9.54 -23.44 -1.33
N LYS A 207 10.83 -23.23 -1.64
CA LYS A 207 11.50 -23.95 -2.72
C LYS A 207 11.30 -25.46 -2.55
N PRO A 208 10.90 -26.20 -3.59
CA PRO A 208 11.15 -27.63 -3.58
C PRO A 208 12.67 -27.82 -3.50
N GLN A 209 13.15 -28.30 -2.37
CA GLN A 209 14.50 -28.85 -2.29
C GLN A 209 14.55 -29.98 -3.31
N ASN A 210 15.29 -29.79 -4.40
CA ASN A 210 15.69 -30.90 -5.25
C ASN A 210 16.55 -31.81 -4.39
N SER A 211 15.93 -32.79 -3.73
CA SER A 211 16.68 -33.89 -3.16
C SER A 211 17.38 -34.57 -4.32
N LEU A 212 18.70 -34.43 -4.40
CA LEU A 212 19.55 -35.33 -5.16
C LEU A 212 19.24 -36.75 -4.68
N LYS A 213 18.30 -37.42 -5.35
CA LYS A 213 18.19 -38.87 -5.30
C LYS A 213 18.95 -39.40 -6.49
N THR A 214 20.22 -39.65 -6.21
CA THR A 214 21.05 -40.64 -6.90
C THR A 214 20.19 -41.82 -7.35
N SER A 215 20.25 -42.08 -8.65
CA SER A 215 19.76 -43.29 -9.29
C SER A 215 20.39 -44.51 -8.62
N THR A 216 19.57 -45.46 -8.16
CA THR A 216 19.74 -46.91 -8.38
C THR A 216 18.72 -47.68 -7.55
N ARG A 217 17.66 -48.17 -8.21
CA ARG A 217 17.25 -49.59 -8.17
C ARG A 217 15.97 -49.77 -8.97
N ARG A 218 16.12 -50.44 -10.11
CA ARG A 218 15.06 -51.15 -10.81
C ARG A 218 14.30 -52.04 -9.80
N LYS A 219 13.00 -51.80 -9.64
CA LYS A 219 12.03 -52.87 -9.33
C LYS A 219 10.79 -52.69 -10.20
N LYS A 220 10.70 -53.59 -11.18
CA LYS A 220 9.54 -53.86 -12.03
C LYS A 220 8.40 -54.33 -11.14
N ARG A 221 7.27 -53.61 -11.12
CA ARG A 221 5.97 -54.18 -10.72
C ARG A 221 4.85 -53.53 -11.52
N THR A 222 4.17 -54.39 -12.28
CA THR A 222 2.95 -54.17 -13.03
C THR A 222 1.79 -53.92 -12.06
N SER A 223 1.03 -52.83 -12.24
CA SER A 223 -0.39 -52.82 -11.92
C SER A 223 -1.05 -51.57 -12.51
N PHE A 224 -2.13 -51.81 -13.25
CA PHE A 224 -3.06 -50.82 -13.76
C PHE A 224 -3.68 -50.05 -12.58
N LYS A 225 -3.51 -48.72 -12.54
CA LYS A 225 -4.43 -47.84 -11.80
C LYS A 225 -4.49 -46.46 -12.45
N ARG A 226 -5.68 -46.18 -12.96
CA ARG A 226 -6.25 -44.95 -13.55
C ARG A 226 -5.40 -43.68 -13.36
N LYS A 227 -5.02 -43.05 -14.47
CA LYS A 227 -4.59 -41.63 -14.54
C LYS A 227 -5.71 -40.77 -13.94
N ALA A 228 -5.57 -40.38 -12.68
CA ALA A 228 -6.19 -39.16 -12.19
C ALA A 228 -5.39 -38.00 -12.80
N SER A 229 -6.01 -37.28 -13.72
CA SER A 229 -5.51 -36.05 -14.31
C SER A 229 -5.27 -35.02 -13.21
N LYS A 230 -4.05 -34.98 -12.66
CA LYS A 230 -3.59 -33.88 -11.83
C LYS A 230 -3.33 -32.69 -12.76
N ARG A 231 -4.40 -32.05 -13.24
CA ARG A 231 -4.37 -30.69 -13.80
C ARG A 231 -4.07 -29.74 -12.65
N GLY A 232 -2.80 -29.66 -12.25
CA GLY A 232 -2.32 -28.79 -11.20
C GLY A 232 -1.53 -27.61 -11.76
N ASN A 233 -2.24 -26.52 -12.07
CA ASN A 233 -1.81 -25.12 -12.09
C ASN A 233 -0.32 -24.88 -12.45
N GLU A 234 0.00 -24.86 -13.76
CA GLU A 234 1.32 -24.50 -14.28
C GLU A 234 1.69 -23.02 -14.04
N ASP A 235 0.71 -22.13 -13.85
CA ASP A 235 0.91 -20.67 -13.72
C ASP A 235 1.77 -20.20 -12.53
N ASN A 236 1.99 -21.05 -11.51
CA ASN A 236 2.65 -20.64 -10.27
C ASN A 236 4.11 -21.12 -10.16
N LYS A 237 4.70 -21.72 -11.21
CA LYS A 237 6.09 -22.16 -11.16
C LYS A 237 7.03 -20.94 -11.11
N GLY A 238 7.61 -20.68 -9.93
CA GLY A 238 8.71 -19.72 -9.75
C GLY A 238 8.38 -18.45 -8.97
N ARG A 239 7.11 -18.15 -8.66
CA ARG A 239 6.78 -16.97 -7.84
C ARG A 239 7.00 -17.25 -6.34
N PRO A 240 7.72 -16.38 -5.61
CA PRO A 240 7.99 -16.54 -4.18
C PRO A 240 6.74 -16.43 -3.30
N PHE A 241 5.67 -15.83 -3.82
CA PHE A 241 4.39 -15.67 -3.13
C PHE A 241 3.21 -16.11 -3.99
N VAL A 242 2.18 -16.63 -3.33
CA VAL A 242 0.89 -16.98 -3.93
C VAL A 242 -0.23 -16.46 -3.04
N ILE A 243 -1.22 -15.81 -3.64
CA ILE A 243 -2.44 -15.39 -2.95
C ILE A 243 -3.49 -16.49 -3.05
N LYS A 244 -3.97 -16.98 -1.91
CA LYS A 244 -5.07 -17.94 -1.82
C LYS A 244 -6.24 -17.31 -1.06
N PRO A 245 -7.15 -16.61 -1.77
CA PRO A 245 -8.29 -15.98 -1.14
C PRO A 245 -9.27 -17.02 -0.60
N ILE A 246 -10.05 -16.61 0.41
CA ILE A 246 -11.22 -17.35 0.87
C ILE A 246 -12.43 -16.66 0.27
N SER A 247 -13.22 -17.38 -0.52
CA SER A 247 -14.39 -16.81 -1.17
C SER A 247 -15.42 -16.36 -0.13
N SER A 248 -15.77 -15.08 -0.18
CA SER A 248 -16.83 -14.49 0.63
C SER A 248 -17.43 -13.31 -0.13
N PRO A 249 -18.76 -13.25 -0.31
CA PRO A 249 -19.40 -12.15 -1.03
C PRO A 249 -19.31 -10.81 -0.27
N LEU A 250 -19.07 -10.86 1.04
CA LEU A 250 -18.93 -9.67 1.88
C LEU A 250 -17.52 -9.05 1.79
N MET A 251 -16.55 -9.78 1.25
CA MET A 251 -15.19 -9.28 1.10
C MET A 251 -15.03 -8.53 -0.23
N LYS A 252 -14.40 -7.37 -0.14
CA LYS A 252 -14.05 -6.49 -1.26
C LYS A 252 -12.56 -6.09 -1.14
N PRO A 253 -11.63 -7.05 -1.26
CA PRO A 253 -10.21 -6.80 -0.99
C PRO A 253 -9.67 -5.65 -1.83
N LEU A 254 -8.85 -4.78 -1.23
CA LEU A 254 -8.37 -3.56 -1.88
C LEU A 254 -6.86 -3.62 -2.15
N LEU A 255 -6.47 -3.31 -3.39
CA LEU A 255 -5.10 -2.88 -3.71
C LEU A 255 -5.01 -1.37 -3.76
N VAL A 256 -3.96 -0.82 -3.14
CA VAL A 256 -3.70 0.62 -3.15
C VAL A 256 -2.39 0.88 -3.88
N PHE A 257 -2.45 1.65 -4.96
CA PHE A 257 -1.27 2.10 -5.69
C PHE A 257 -1.06 3.58 -5.41
N VAL A 258 0.10 3.96 -4.87
CA VAL A 258 0.39 5.33 -4.50
C VAL A 258 1.60 5.83 -5.28
N ASN A 259 1.47 7.00 -5.90
CA ASN A 259 2.60 7.77 -6.41
C ASN A 259 3.08 8.72 -5.30
N PRO A 260 4.21 8.45 -4.61
CA PRO A 260 4.61 9.22 -3.43
C PRO A 260 4.94 10.69 -3.73
N LYS A 261 5.37 10.98 -4.97
CA LYS A 261 5.74 12.32 -5.44
C LYS A 261 4.51 13.22 -5.67
N SER A 262 3.31 12.64 -5.74
CA SER A 262 2.08 13.41 -5.98
C SER A 262 1.66 14.26 -4.77
N GLY A 263 1.07 15.43 -5.06
CA GLY A 263 0.45 16.30 -4.07
C GLY A 263 1.42 17.00 -3.12
N GLY A 264 2.66 17.26 -3.52
CA GLY A 264 3.63 17.92 -2.64
C GLY A 264 4.04 17.04 -1.46
N ASN A 265 4.43 15.79 -1.73
CA ASN A 265 4.76 14.76 -0.75
C ASN A 265 3.58 14.26 0.11
N GLN A 266 2.33 14.64 -0.21
CA GLN A 266 1.14 14.01 0.37
C GLN A 266 1.08 12.51 0.06
N GLY A 267 1.53 12.09 -1.13
CA GLY A 267 1.63 10.68 -1.51
C GLY A 267 2.44 9.85 -0.51
N THR A 268 3.61 10.33 -0.08
CA THR A 268 4.42 9.65 0.94
C THR A 268 3.66 9.48 2.27
N LYS A 269 2.99 10.53 2.77
CA LYS A 269 2.21 10.44 4.02
C LYS A 269 1.05 9.45 3.89
N ILE A 270 0.38 9.45 2.74
CA ILE A 270 -0.75 8.57 2.45
C ILE A 270 -0.32 7.11 2.36
N LEU A 271 0.78 6.82 1.64
CA LEU A 271 1.38 5.49 1.55
C LEU A 271 1.62 4.90 2.97
N GLN A 272 2.25 5.68 3.84
CA GLN A 272 2.53 5.29 5.22
C GLN A 272 1.29 5.10 6.09
N THR A 273 0.21 5.82 5.76
CA THR A 273 -1.05 5.74 6.50
C THR A 273 -1.84 4.52 6.05
N PHE A 274 -1.87 4.22 4.75
CA PHE A 274 -2.44 2.97 4.25
C PHE A 274 -1.72 1.74 4.81
N MET A 275 -0.38 1.69 4.85
CA MET A 275 0.36 0.58 5.47
C MET A 275 0.00 0.33 6.95
N TRP A 276 -0.46 1.35 7.67
CA TRP A 276 -0.96 1.22 9.03
C TRP A 276 -2.33 0.57 9.08
N TYR A 277 -3.30 1.05 8.29
CA TYR A 277 -4.67 0.54 8.28
C TYR A 277 -4.81 -0.82 7.60
N LEU A 278 -4.04 -1.03 6.54
CA LEU A 278 -4.12 -2.19 5.66
C LEU A 278 -3.01 -3.19 5.93
N ASN A 279 -3.04 -4.33 5.22
CA ASN A 279 -1.86 -5.18 5.10
C ASN A 279 -0.82 -4.43 4.25
N PRO A 280 0.42 -4.20 4.73
CA PRO A 280 1.43 -3.51 3.93
C PRO A 280 1.62 -4.13 2.54
N ARG A 281 1.42 -5.45 2.39
CA ARG A 281 1.52 -6.18 1.12
C ARG A 281 0.40 -5.93 0.11
N GLN A 282 -0.58 -5.07 0.42
CA GLN A 282 -1.59 -4.60 -0.53
C GLN A 282 -1.44 -3.10 -0.86
N VAL A 283 -0.37 -2.48 -0.41
CA VAL A 283 -0.06 -1.07 -0.61
C VAL A 283 1.24 -0.96 -1.39
N PHE A 284 1.17 -0.45 -2.62
CA PHE A 284 2.26 -0.44 -3.59
C PHE A 284 2.74 0.99 -3.84
N ASP A 285 4.06 1.15 -3.83
CA ASP A 285 4.74 2.38 -4.19
C ASP A 285 5.09 2.36 -5.68
N LEU A 286 4.38 3.18 -6.45
CA LEU A 286 4.54 3.29 -7.90
C LEU A 286 5.88 3.89 -8.34
N SER A 287 6.66 4.48 -7.42
CA SER A 287 8.00 4.96 -7.72
C SER A 287 9.07 3.87 -7.67
N GLN A 288 8.75 2.72 -7.05
CA GLN A 288 9.66 1.57 -6.93
C GLN A 288 9.32 0.48 -7.94
N GLU A 289 8.04 0.12 -8.04
CA GLU A 289 7.56 -0.98 -8.88
C GLU A 289 6.30 -0.55 -9.64
N GLY A 290 6.18 -0.98 -10.90
CA GLY A 290 4.97 -0.75 -11.70
C GLY A 290 3.79 -1.59 -11.22
N PRO A 291 2.54 -1.26 -11.61
CA PRO A 291 1.35 -1.93 -11.10
C PRO A 291 1.16 -3.36 -11.64
N LYS A 292 1.85 -3.72 -12.73
CA LYS A 292 1.64 -4.98 -13.47
C LYS A 292 1.84 -6.23 -12.63
N ASP A 293 2.97 -6.34 -11.94
CA ASP A 293 3.31 -7.54 -11.15
C ASP A 293 2.37 -7.72 -9.95
N ALA A 294 1.99 -6.61 -9.32
CA ALA A 294 0.99 -6.60 -8.25
C ALA A 294 -0.38 -7.07 -8.76
N LEU A 295 -0.86 -6.53 -9.88
CA LEU A 295 -2.14 -6.93 -10.47
C LEU A 295 -2.13 -8.41 -10.87
N GLU A 296 -1.04 -8.90 -11.45
CA GLU A 296 -0.84 -10.32 -11.79
C GLU A 296 -0.81 -11.22 -10.55
N LEU A 297 -0.21 -10.79 -9.44
CA LEU A 297 -0.16 -11.54 -8.19
C LEU A 297 -1.56 -11.71 -7.57
N TYR A 298 -2.41 -10.70 -7.71
CA TYR A 298 -3.75 -10.64 -7.11
C TYR A 298 -4.88 -10.98 -8.08
N ARG A 299 -4.58 -11.33 -9.34
CA ARG A 299 -5.58 -11.59 -10.40
C ARG A 299 -6.68 -12.61 -10.06
N LYS A 300 -6.41 -13.56 -9.15
CA LYS A 300 -7.34 -14.62 -8.74
C LYS A 300 -8.17 -14.23 -7.51
N VAL A 301 -8.05 -13.00 -7.01
CA VAL A 301 -8.80 -12.51 -5.86
C VAL A 301 -10.21 -12.06 -6.28
N PRO A 302 -11.28 -12.63 -5.71
CA PRO A 302 -12.65 -12.25 -6.04
C PRO A 302 -12.98 -10.85 -5.49
N ASN A 303 -13.88 -10.14 -6.16
CA ASN A 303 -14.38 -8.81 -5.75
C ASN A 303 -13.25 -7.79 -5.48
N LEU A 304 -12.11 -7.94 -6.16
CA LEU A 304 -10.95 -7.07 -6.00
C LEU A 304 -11.31 -5.63 -6.39
N ARG A 305 -10.96 -4.67 -5.55
CA ARG A 305 -11.06 -3.23 -5.83
C ARG A 305 -9.65 -2.63 -5.90
N ILE A 306 -9.52 -1.54 -6.65
CA ILE A 306 -8.25 -0.81 -6.78
C ILE A 306 -8.45 0.64 -6.35
N LEU A 307 -7.50 1.19 -5.60
CA LEU A 307 -7.42 2.62 -5.30
C LEU A 307 -6.14 3.18 -5.90
N ALA A 308 -6.29 4.09 -6.87
CA ALA A 308 -5.20 4.82 -7.50
C ALA A 308 -4.99 6.18 -6.81
N CYS A 309 -3.87 6.36 -6.11
CA CYS A 309 -3.52 7.60 -5.42
C CYS A 309 -2.48 8.39 -6.22
N GLY A 310 -2.93 9.43 -6.93
CA GLY A 310 -2.10 10.22 -7.82
C GLY A 310 -2.90 11.30 -8.56
N GLY A 311 -2.38 11.81 -9.67
CA GLY A 311 -3.14 12.59 -10.65
C GLY A 311 -3.66 11.73 -11.80
N ASP A 312 -4.28 12.34 -12.82
CA ASP A 312 -4.87 11.63 -13.97
C ASP A 312 -3.89 10.71 -14.68
N GLY A 313 -2.62 11.11 -14.84
CA GLY A 313 -1.59 10.25 -15.45
C GLY A 313 -1.32 8.97 -14.65
N THR A 314 -1.40 9.01 -13.32
CA THR A 314 -1.26 7.81 -12.47
C THR A 314 -2.45 6.87 -12.64
N VAL A 315 -3.67 7.42 -12.70
CA VAL A 315 -4.88 6.63 -12.93
C VAL A 315 -4.86 6.01 -14.33
N GLY A 316 -4.53 6.81 -15.35
CA GLY A 316 -4.40 6.36 -16.73
C GLY A 316 -3.38 5.24 -16.90
N TRP A 317 -2.22 5.32 -16.24
CA TRP A 317 -1.23 4.25 -16.28
C TRP A 317 -1.79 2.92 -15.73
N ILE A 318 -2.45 2.95 -14.58
CA ILE A 318 -3.06 1.74 -13.98
C ILE A 318 -4.14 1.17 -14.90
N LEU A 319 -5.00 2.02 -15.46
CA LEU A 319 -6.06 1.60 -16.37
C LEU A 319 -5.50 0.94 -17.65
N SER A 320 -4.44 1.50 -18.25
CA SER A 320 -3.79 0.90 -19.42
C SER A 320 -3.19 -0.47 -19.11
N ILE A 321 -2.62 -0.67 -17.92
CA ILE A 321 -2.12 -1.99 -17.50
C ILE A 321 -3.28 -2.97 -17.26
N LEU A 322 -4.44 -2.52 -16.78
CA LEU A 322 -5.62 -3.37 -16.67
C LEU A 322 -6.13 -3.82 -18.04
N ASP A 323 -6.07 -2.97 -19.06
CA ASP A 323 -6.41 -3.34 -20.43
C ASP A 323 -5.45 -4.39 -20.98
N GLU A 324 -4.14 -4.24 -20.73
CA GLU A 324 -3.13 -5.24 -21.14
C GLU A 324 -3.38 -6.61 -20.49
N LEU A 325 -3.73 -6.61 -19.20
CA LEU A 325 -3.89 -7.84 -18.42
C LEU A 325 -5.22 -8.55 -18.65
N GLN A 326 -6.23 -7.84 -19.17
CA GLN A 326 -7.57 -8.36 -19.46
C GLN A 326 -8.15 -9.21 -18.31
N LEU A 327 -8.09 -8.67 -17.09
CA LEU A 327 -8.57 -9.35 -15.90
C LEU A 327 -10.08 -9.63 -15.99
N ASN A 328 -10.50 -10.83 -15.59
CA ASN A 328 -11.91 -11.24 -15.62
C ASN A 328 -12.35 -11.82 -14.25
N PRO A 329 -13.31 -11.19 -13.54
CA PRO A 329 -13.91 -9.88 -13.86
C PRO A 329 -12.90 -8.73 -13.69
N GLN A 330 -13.11 -7.63 -14.40
CA GLN A 330 -12.24 -6.45 -14.27
C GLN A 330 -12.48 -5.77 -12.91
N PRO A 331 -11.42 -5.50 -12.12
CA PRO A 331 -11.58 -4.83 -10.82
C PRO A 331 -11.92 -3.34 -11.02
N PRO A 332 -12.93 -2.81 -10.29
CA PRO A 332 -13.25 -1.39 -10.38
C PRO A 332 -12.17 -0.52 -9.72
N VAL A 333 -11.88 0.63 -10.34
CA VAL A 333 -10.86 1.58 -9.89
C VAL A 333 -11.49 2.82 -9.22
N ALA A 334 -11.12 3.10 -7.97
CA ALA A 334 -11.34 4.37 -7.29
C ALA A 334 -10.12 5.29 -7.43
N VAL A 335 -10.34 6.60 -7.30
CA VAL A 335 -9.29 7.62 -7.39
C VAL A 335 -9.15 8.36 -6.06
N LEU A 336 -7.92 8.49 -5.57
CA LEU A 336 -7.56 9.46 -4.54
C LEU A 336 -6.80 10.61 -5.21
N PRO A 337 -7.41 11.80 -5.36
CA PRO A 337 -6.87 12.90 -6.17
C PRO A 337 -5.71 13.62 -5.46
N LEU A 338 -4.49 13.16 -5.71
CA LEU A 338 -3.27 13.78 -5.20
C LEU A 338 -2.63 14.74 -6.20
N GLY A 339 -3.02 14.72 -7.48
CA GLY A 339 -2.49 15.60 -8.53
C GLY A 339 -2.96 17.05 -8.44
N THR A 340 -2.61 17.84 -9.45
CA THR A 340 -3.08 19.23 -9.62
C THR A 340 -4.36 19.29 -10.47
N GLY A 341 -4.38 18.57 -11.60
CA GLY A 341 -5.49 18.49 -12.57
C GLY A 341 -6.69 17.74 -11.99
N ASN A 342 -6.58 16.43 -11.77
CA ASN A 342 -7.59 15.56 -11.13
C ASN A 342 -8.98 15.61 -11.78
N ASP A 343 -9.05 15.79 -13.10
CA ASP A 343 -10.32 15.96 -13.81
C ASP A 343 -11.17 14.69 -13.74
N LEU A 344 -10.54 13.52 -13.89
CA LEU A 344 -11.25 12.24 -13.78
C LEU A 344 -11.84 12.05 -12.37
N ALA A 345 -11.13 12.49 -11.33
CA ALA A 345 -11.60 12.41 -9.96
C ALA A 345 -12.81 13.33 -9.71
N ARG A 346 -12.84 14.52 -10.32
CA ARG A 346 -14.01 15.42 -10.25
C ARG A 346 -15.22 14.79 -10.93
N THR A 347 -15.05 14.27 -12.14
CA THR A 347 -16.11 13.60 -12.89
C THR A 347 -16.69 12.41 -12.12
N LEU A 348 -15.85 11.63 -11.42
CA LEU A 348 -16.25 10.46 -10.63
C LEU A 348 -16.64 10.80 -9.18
N ASN A 349 -16.78 12.09 -8.85
CA ASN A 349 -17.19 12.61 -7.55
C ASN A 349 -16.23 12.31 -6.38
N TRP A 350 -14.96 11.97 -6.66
CA TRP A 350 -13.91 11.79 -5.65
C TRP A 350 -13.28 13.10 -5.18
N GLY A 351 -13.64 14.22 -5.83
CA GLY A 351 -13.24 15.58 -5.47
C GLY A 351 -12.06 16.11 -6.28
N GLY A 352 -11.83 17.42 -6.19
CA GLY A 352 -10.76 18.11 -6.94
C GLY A 352 -9.35 17.93 -6.36
N GLY A 353 -9.23 17.40 -5.14
CA GLY A 353 -7.97 17.18 -4.46
C GLY A 353 -8.14 16.64 -3.04
N TYR A 354 -7.20 15.82 -2.57
CA TYR A 354 -7.16 15.35 -1.19
C TYR A 354 -6.91 16.52 -0.21
N THR A 355 -7.70 16.58 0.86
CA THR A 355 -7.71 17.64 1.89
C THR A 355 -7.55 17.07 3.29
N ASP A 356 -6.64 16.09 3.44
CA ASP A 356 -6.37 15.42 4.73
C ASP A 356 -7.58 14.71 5.37
N GLU A 357 -8.57 14.31 4.54
CA GLU A 357 -9.69 13.47 4.96
C GLU A 357 -9.17 12.16 5.61
N PRO A 358 -9.73 11.72 6.76
CA PRO A 358 -9.27 10.50 7.41
C PRO A 358 -9.27 9.29 6.48
N VAL A 359 -8.14 8.59 6.39
CA VAL A 359 -8.00 7.37 5.55
C VAL A 359 -9.07 6.32 5.85
N SER A 360 -9.52 6.22 7.10
CA SER A 360 -10.65 5.35 7.48
C SER A 360 -11.92 5.65 6.68
N LYS A 361 -12.24 6.93 6.48
CA LYS A 361 -13.39 7.38 5.68
C LYS A 361 -13.19 7.08 4.19
N ILE A 362 -11.97 7.25 3.67
CA ILE A 362 -11.63 6.86 2.29
C ILE A 362 -11.85 5.36 2.08
N LEU A 363 -11.40 4.52 3.02
CA LEU A 363 -11.59 3.06 2.92
C LEU A 363 -13.07 2.67 2.91
N CYS A 364 -13.92 3.33 3.70
CA CYS A 364 -15.37 3.12 3.65
C CYS A 364 -15.96 3.53 2.29
N HIS A 365 -15.60 4.70 1.74
CA HIS A 365 -16.08 5.09 0.41
C HIS A 365 -15.62 4.12 -0.69
N VAL A 366 -14.40 3.59 -0.59
CA VAL A 366 -13.91 2.57 -1.54
C VAL A 366 -14.60 1.23 -1.35
N GLU A 367 -15.01 0.88 -0.13
CA GLU A 367 -15.80 -0.33 0.14
C GLU A 367 -17.23 -0.21 -0.39
N ASP A 368 -17.88 0.92 -0.17
CA ASP A 368 -19.28 1.16 -0.49
C ASP A 368 -19.50 1.73 -1.90
N GLY A 369 -18.44 2.19 -2.56
CA GLY A 369 -18.51 2.86 -3.86
C GLY A 369 -19.29 2.05 -4.90
N THR A 370 -20.13 2.77 -5.63
CA THR A 370 -20.99 2.24 -6.69
C THR A 370 -20.13 1.93 -7.92
N ILE A 371 -20.36 0.77 -8.51
CA ILE A 371 -19.64 0.34 -9.71
C ILE A 371 -20.29 1.00 -10.92
N VAL A 372 -19.52 1.76 -11.69
CA VAL A 372 -19.98 2.43 -12.92
C VAL A 372 -19.04 2.16 -14.08
N GLN A 373 -19.55 2.31 -15.29
CA GLN A 373 -18.79 2.19 -16.53
C GLN A 373 -18.13 3.53 -16.89
N LEU A 374 -16.89 3.47 -17.35
CA LEU A 374 -16.14 4.59 -17.87
C LEU A 374 -15.68 4.25 -19.29
N ASP A 375 -16.15 5.05 -20.24
CA ASP A 375 -15.68 4.96 -21.61
C ASP A 375 -14.29 5.55 -21.75
N ARG A 376 -13.42 4.82 -22.46
CA ARG A 376 -12.06 5.27 -22.80
C ARG A 376 -11.93 5.36 -24.30
N TRP A 377 -11.25 6.42 -24.72
CA TRP A 377 -11.22 6.83 -26.12
C TRP A 377 -9.89 6.44 -26.75
N ASN A 378 -9.97 5.76 -27.89
CA ASN A 378 -8.83 5.46 -28.74
C ASN A 378 -8.61 6.61 -29.74
N LEU A 379 -7.37 7.08 -29.82
CA LEU A 379 -6.91 8.07 -30.78
C LEU A 379 -6.02 7.40 -31.82
N GLN A 380 -6.43 7.48 -33.07
CA GLN A 380 -5.62 7.15 -34.24
C GLN A 380 -5.21 8.45 -34.92
N VAL A 381 -3.92 8.62 -35.17
CA VAL A 381 -3.36 9.79 -35.84
C VAL A 381 -2.71 9.31 -37.12
N GLU A 382 -3.16 9.89 -38.23
CA GLU A 382 -2.66 9.62 -39.57
C GLU A 382 -2.10 10.91 -40.14
N ARG A 383 -1.01 10.80 -40.90
CA ARG A 383 -0.51 11.94 -41.68
C ARG A 383 -1.54 12.31 -42.73
N ASN A 384 -1.72 13.59 -42.98
CA ASN A 384 -2.58 14.00 -44.07
C ASN A 384 -1.92 13.59 -45.41
N PRO A 385 -2.50 12.64 -46.18
CA PRO A 385 -1.94 12.21 -47.45
C PRO A 385 -1.99 13.32 -48.52
N ASP A 386 -2.73 14.39 -48.26
CA ASP A 386 -2.96 15.49 -49.21
C ASP A 386 -1.83 16.55 -49.20
N LEU A 387 -0.75 16.34 -48.43
CA LEU A 387 0.40 17.25 -48.33
C LEU A 387 1.70 16.69 -48.94
N PRO A 388 2.60 17.54 -49.47
CA PRO A 388 3.89 17.13 -50.05
C PRO A 388 4.80 16.42 -49.02
N GLN A 389 5.49 15.37 -49.46
CA GLN A 389 6.33 14.50 -48.61
C GLN A 389 7.52 15.23 -47.96
N ASP A 390 7.90 16.37 -48.54
CA ASP A 390 9.07 17.17 -48.18
C ASP A 390 8.79 18.09 -46.97
N GLU A 391 7.52 18.39 -46.65
CA GLU A 391 7.09 19.13 -45.45
C GLU A 391 6.79 18.21 -44.24
N LEU A 392 7.00 16.90 -44.39
CA LEU A 392 6.50 15.85 -43.48
C LEU A 392 7.59 15.17 -42.62
N GLU A 393 8.81 15.70 -42.57
CA GLU A 393 9.94 15.03 -41.88
C GLU A 393 9.96 15.21 -40.35
N ASP A 394 9.37 16.27 -39.80
CA ASP A 394 9.63 16.69 -38.40
C ASP A 394 8.62 16.18 -37.34
N GLY A 395 8.13 14.93 -37.48
CA GLY A 395 7.08 14.39 -36.59
C GLY A 395 7.29 12.96 -36.11
N ALA A 396 7.09 12.72 -34.82
CA ALA A 396 7.15 11.38 -34.22
C ALA A 396 6.17 10.41 -34.90
N ARG A 397 6.67 9.29 -35.44
CA ARG A 397 5.87 8.29 -36.17
C ARG A 397 4.91 7.48 -35.29
N LYS A 398 5.10 7.50 -33.97
CA LYS A 398 4.27 6.77 -33.01
C LYS A 398 3.98 7.66 -31.81
N LEU A 399 2.70 7.80 -31.47
CA LEU A 399 2.28 8.54 -30.30
C LEU A 399 2.73 7.83 -29.01
N PRO A 400 3.11 8.59 -27.96
CA PRO A 400 3.43 8.02 -26.66
C PRO A 400 2.19 7.39 -25.99
N LEU A 401 0.99 7.93 -26.26
CA LEU A 401 -0.29 7.44 -25.76
C LEU A 401 -1.34 7.52 -26.87
N SER A 402 -2.08 6.44 -27.07
CA SER A 402 -3.20 6.35 -28.03
C SER A 402 -4.55 6.17 -27.34
N VAL A 403 -4.59 6.21 -26.00
CA VAL A 403 -5.82 6.06 -25.21
C VAL A 403 -5.90 7.19 -24.20
N PHE A 404 -7.05 7.86 -24.13
CA PHE A 404 -7.31 8.94 -23.17
C PHE A 404 -8.65 8.75 -22.44
N ASN A 405 -8.74 9.33 -21.24
CA ASN A 405 -9.88 9.13 -20.33
C ASN A 405 -10.77 10.37 -20.19
N ASN A 406 -10.22 11.56 -20.45
CA ASN A 406 -10.91 12.83 -20.20
C ASN A 406 -11.08 13.60 -21.51
N TYR A 407 -9.98 14.10 -22.06
CA TYR A 407 -9.99 14.91 -23.26
C TYR A 407 -8.69 14.75 -24.05
N PHE A 408 -8.75 15.13 -25.32
CA PHE A 408 -7.62 15.31 -26.22
C PHE A 408 -7.75 16.73 -26.80
N SER A 409 -6.68 17.53 -26.73
CA SER A 409 -6.68 18.91 -27.22
C SER A 409 -5.55 19.16 -28.21
N LEU A 410 -5.78 20.12 -29.10
CA LEU A 410 -4.83 20.62 -30.08
C LEU A 410 -4.78 22.14 -29.99
N GLY A 411 -3.64 22.70 -30.35
CA GLY A 411 -3.45 24.14 -30.41
C GLY A 411 -3.06 24.75 -29.07
N PHE A 412 -3.63 25.90 -28.73
CA PHE A 412 -3.19 26.71 -27.59
C PHE A 412 -3.24 25.97 -26.24
N ASP A 413 -4.35 25.29 -25.95
CA ASP A 413 -4.50 24.52 -24.69
C ASP A 413 -3.42 23.44 -24.56
N ALA A 414 -3.15 22.72 -25.65
CA ALA A 414 -2.10 21.70 -25.69
C ALA A 414 -0.70 22.31 -25.52
N HIS A 415 -0.45 23.49 -26.12
CA HIS A 415 0.81 24.20 -26.01
C HIS A 415 1.09 24.66 -24.56
N VAL A 416 0.11 25.29 -23.91
CA VAL A 416 0.22 25.72 -22.50
C VAL A 416 0.41 24.51 -21.58
N THR A 417 -0.32 23.41 -21.84
CA THR A 417 -0.17 22.18 -21.07
C THR A 417 1.23 21.57 -21.22
N LEU A 418 1.79 21.61 -22.44
CA LEU A 418 3.14 21.13 -22.73
C LEU A 418 4.19 21.99 -22.03
N GLU A 419 4.13 23.32 -22.16
CA GLU A 419 5.07 24.24 -21.51
C GLU A 419 5.05 24.10 -19.98
N PHE A 420 3.85 23.96 -19.40
CA PHE A 420 3.68 23.67 -17.97
C PHE A 420 4.31 22.33 -17.59
N HIS A 421 4.13 21.29 -18.42
CA HIS A 421 4.70 19.96 -18.18
C HIS A 421 6.24 19.99 -18.22
N GLU A 422 6.83 20.57 -19.26
CA GLU A 422 8.28 20.71 -19.43
C GLU A 422 8.89 21.53 -18.29
N SER A 423 8.25 22.65 -17.92
CA SER A 423 8.67 23.46 -16.78
C SER A 423 8.68 22.67 -15.46
N ARG A 424 7.65 21.82 -15.28
CA ARG A 424 7.52 20.95 -14.11
C ARG A 424 8.58 19.86 -14.07
N GLU A 425 8.93 19.29 -15.21
CA GLU A 425 10.00 18.29 -15.30
C GLU A 425 11.39 18.91 -15.10
N ALA A 426 11.61 20.12 -15.63
CA ALA A 426 12.88 20.84 -15.48
C ALA A 426 13.11 21.39 -14.06
N ASN A 427 12.05 21.77 -13.33
CA ASN A 427 12.15 22.41 -12.02
C ASN A 427 11.22 21.78 -10.96
N PRO A 428 11.30 20.48 -10.67
CA PRO A 428 10.33 19.77 -9.82
C PRO A 428 10.16 20.39 -8.42
N GLU A 429 11.20 21.04 -7.88
CA GLU A 429 11.18 21.73 -6.60
C GLU A 429 10.24 22.95 -6.57
N LYS A 430 10.00 23.60 -7.72
CA LYS A 430 9.06 24.73 -7.84
C LYS A 430 7.60 24.29 -7.89
N PHE A 431 7.36 23.03 -8.28
CA PHE A 431 6.03 22.46 -8.52
C PHE A 431 5.53 21.52 -7.40
N ASN A 432 6.00 21.76 -6.17
CA ASN A 432 5.65 20.98 -5.00
C ASN A 432 4.32 21.37 -4.32
N SER A 433 3.55 22.31 -4.88
CA SER A 433 2.29 22.80 -4.29
C SER A 433 1.21 22.88 -5.35
N ARG A 434 0.04 22.28 -5.09
CA ARG A 434 -1.12 22.37 -6.01
C ARG A 434 -1.52 23.80 -6.29
N PHE A 435 -1.51 24.66 -5.27
CA PHE A 435 -1.86 26.07 -5.42
C PHE A 435 -0.89 26.78 -6.36
N ARG A 436 0.42 26.61 -6.12
CA ARG A 436 1.47 27.17 -7.01
C ARG A 436 1.35 26.63 -8.42
N ASN A 437 1.12 25.33 -8.57
CA ASN A 437 0.97 24.68 -9.87
C ASN A 437 -0.20 25.28 -10.65
N LYS A 438 -1.35 25.53 -9.99
CA LYS A 438 -2.49 26.20 -10.61
C LYS A 438 -2.15 27.64 -11.02
N MET A 439 -1.41 28.39 -10.21
CA MET A 439 -0.98 29.75 -10.55
C MET A 439 -0.02 29.77 -11.74
N PHE A 440 0.94 28.86 -11.80
CA PHE A 440 1.84 28.73 -12.95
C PHE A 440 1.08 28.35 -14.22
N TYR A 441 0.08 27.47 -14.13
CA TYR A 441 -0.76 27.10 -15.27
C TYR A 441 -1.64 28.28 -15.75
N ALA A 442 -2.14 29.12 -14.83
CA ALA A 442 -2.97 30.27 -15.17
C ALA A 442 -2.17 31.49 -15.68
N GLY A 443 -0.88 31.59 -15.35
CA GLY A 443 -0.01 32.72 -15.73
C GLY A 443 0.05 32.97 -17.25
N PRO A 444 0.36 31.96 -18.09
CA PRO A 444 0.38 32.08 -19.55
C PRO A 444 -0.96 32.49 -20.16
N PHE A 445 -2.08 32.11 -19.53
CA PHE A 445 -3.42 32.48 -19.98
C PHE A 445 -3.63 34.01 -19.96
N GLN A 446 -2.96 34.70 -19.03
CA GLN A 446 -3.03 36.16 -18.89
C GLN A 446 -2.16 36.90 -19.92
N THR A 447 -1.11 36.26 -20.44
CA THR A 447 -0.24 36.80 -21.50
C THR A 447 -0.84 36.59 -22.89
N PHE A 448 -1.62 35.52 -23.09
CA PHE A 448 -2.14 35.11 -24.40
C PHE A 448 -3.36 35.90 -24.92
N CYS A 449 -4.08 36.66 -24.08
CA CYS A 449 -5.08 37.61 -24.60
C CYS A 449 -4.50 38.65 -25.59
N LYS A 450 -3.18 38.65 -25.83
CA LYS A 450 -2.48 39.55 -26.74
C LYS A 450 -1.95 38.93 -28.03
N GLU A 451 -1.82 37.60 -28.17
CA GLU A 451 -1.22 36.99 -29.37
C GLU A 451 -1.91 35.67 -29.76
N ALA A 452 -3.09 35.77 -30.38
CA ALA A 452 -3.71 34.61 -31.01
C ALA A 452 -2.98 34.25 -32.31
N GLN A 453 -2.01 33.35 -32.24
CA GLN A 453 -1.42 32.71 -33.43
C GLN A 453 -2.38 31.67 -34.02
N LYS A 454 -2.62 31.81 -35.32
CA LYS A 454 -3.39 30.88 -36.17
C LYS A 454 -2.71 29.52 -36.18
N ILE A 455 -3.39 28.49 -35.69
CA ILE A 455 -2.98 27.10 -35.87
C ILE A 455 -3.86 26.51 -36.96
N TYR A 456 -3.26 26.21 -38.11
CA TYR A 456 -3.93 25.53 -39.22
C TYR A 456 -3.83 24.01 -39.02
N PRO A 457 -4.95 23.27 -38.88
CA PRO A 457 -4.94 21.82 -38.72
C PRO A 457 -4.81 21.09 -40.07
N SER A 458 -4.01 21.58 -41.03
CA SER A 458 -3.95 21.01 -42.37
C SER A 458 -3.03 19.79 -42.51
N THR A 459 -2.24 19.43 -41.49
CA THR A 459 -1.16 18.43 -41.60
C THR A 459 -1.49 17.02 -41.11
N LEU A 460 -2.52 16.85 -40.28
CA LEU A 460 -2.85 15.56 -39.64
C LEU A 460 -4.34 15.24 -39.77
N LYS A 461 -4.65 13.97 -40.02
CA LYS A 461 -6.01 13.41 -39.92
C LYS A 461 -6.12 12.65 -38.60
N PHE A 462 -7.20 12.89 -37.86
CA PHE A 462 -7.46 12.29 -36.56
C PHE A 462 -8.73 11.46 -36.63
N VAL A 463 -8.66 10.22 -36.14
CA VAL A 463 -9.82 9.35 -35.94
C VAL A 463 -9.94 9.04 -34.45
N VAL A 464 -11.07 9.42 -33.87
CA VAL A 464 -11.38 9.19 -32.46
C VAL A 464 -12.53 8.19 -32.39
N SER A 465 -12.35 7.15 -31.57
CA SER A 465 -13.36 6.10 -31.37
C SER A 465 -13.44 5.70 -29.90
N ILE A 466 -14.60 5.21 -29.45
CA ILE A 466 -14.71 4.58 -28.14
C ILE A 466 -14.03 3.21 -28.24
N GLY A 467 -12.99 3.02 -27.44
CA GLY A 467 -12.11 1.87 -27.54
C GLY A 467 -12.45 0.77 -26.55
N ILE A 468 -12.47 1.14 -25.27
CA ILE A 468 -12.56 0.19 -24.16
C ILE A 468 -13.45 0.81 -23.09
N CYS A 469 -14.43 0.05 -22.62
CA CYS A 469 -15.19 0.41 -21.43
C CYS A 469 -14.52 -0.26 -20.23
N VAL A 470 -14.06 0.54 -19.27
CA VAL A 470 -13.52 0.03 -18.00
C VAL A 470 -14.49 0.28 -16.88
N ILE A 471 -14.30 -0.45 -15.79
CA ILE A 471 -15.14 -0.29 -14.61
C ILE A 471 -14.43 0.58 -13.57
N VAL A 472 -15.11 1.59 -13.05
CA VAL A 472 -14.61 2.50 -12.01
C VAL A 472 -15.59 2.58 -10.83
N LEU A 473 -15.14 3.16 -9.72
CA LEU A 473 -15.98 3.42 -8.57
C LEU A 473 -16.45 4.87 -8.59
N TRP A 474 -17.75 5.06 -8.45
CA TRP A 474 -18.39 6.34 -8.18
C TRP A 474 -18.47 6.57 -6.67
N LYS A 475 -18.07 7.76 -6.20
CA LYS A 475 -18.21 8.13 -4.78
C LYS A 475 -19.59 8.75 -4.55
N GLU A 476 -20.45 8.04 -3.82
CA GLU A 476 -21.75 8.56 -3.39
C GLU A 476 -21.61 9.71 -2.39
N GLY A 477 -22.48 10.72 -2.47
CA GLY A 477 -22.56 11.81 -1.48
C GLY A 477 -21.48 12.90 -1.57
N GLY A 478 -20.70 12.97 -2.65
CA GLY A 478 -19.64 13.96 -2.84
C GLY A 478 -20.06 15.36 -3.35
N MET A 479 -21.35 15.62 -3.59
CA MET A 479 -21.83 16.98 -3.86
C MET A 479 -21.92 17.78 -2.54
N GLU A 480 -20.77 18.15 -1.98
CA GLU A 480 -20.71 19.47 -1.36
C GLU A 480 -20.60 20.45 -2.53
N LYS A 481 -21.59 21.34 -2.64
CA LYS A 481 -21.62 22.44 -3.61
C LYS A 481 -20.31 23.23 -3.48
N GLU A 482 -19.42 23.13 -4.49
CA GLU A 482 -18.40 24.16 -4.74
C GLU A 482 -18.99 25.23 -5.67
#